data_AF-A0A251UUB2-F1
#
_entry.id   AF-A0A251UUB2-F1
#
_cell.length_a   1.000
_cell.length_b   1.000
_cell.length_c   1.000
_cell.angle_alpha   90.00
_cell.angle_beta   90.00
_cell.angle_gamma   90.00
#
_symmetry.space_group_name_H-M   'P 1'
#
loop_
_entity.id
_entity.type
_entity.pdbx_description
1 polymer ?
#
loop_
_entity_poly.entity_id
_entity_poly.type
_entity_poly.pdbx_seq_one_letter_code
_entity_poly.pdbx_strand_id
1 'polypeptide(L)'
;MTKVILPIHEESLQCIHEASRAESLKSFDEQHFGRHHAKKSVETLDEDIEKMFKNFMMANQYQSSKLCEALHTKCEDQMDQLQVLRLPSMAKFNAGFLQCNQSFGKECVGPSKTIYEQRMVKMMGKSKSSFIKEYNHRLFNWLVAFSLVMVIVGRFIIKFESTPTRLV
;
A
#
# COMPACT_ATOMS: atom_id res chain seq x y z
N MET A 1 -10.52 15.47 29.33
CA MET A 1 -10.59 14.38 28.34
C MET A 1 -9.54 14.62 27.25
N THR A 2 -8.55 13.74 27.15
CA THR A 2 -7.57 13.71 26.07
C THR A 2 -8.28 13.42 24.75
N LYS A 3 -8.10 14.27 23.74
CA LYS A 3 -8.69 14.07 22.42
C LYS A 3 -7.96 12.91 21.73
N VAL A 4 -8.64 11.79 21.52
CA VAL A 4 -8.09 10.65 20.76
C VAL A 4 -8.08 11.03 19.28
N ILE A 5 -6.90 10.99 18.66
CA ILE A 5 -6.72 11.22 17.22
C ILE A 5 -6.63 9.86 16.54
N LEU A 6 -7.59 9.56 15.67
CA LEU A 6 -7.62 8.32 14.88
C LEU A 6 -6.84 8.51 13.56
N PRO A 7 -6.27 7.45 12.97
CA PRO A 7 -6.31 6.06 13.43
C PRO A 7 -5.20 5.71 14.44
N ILE A 8 -5.50 4.76 15.35
CA ILE A 8 -4.54 4.20 16.31
C ILE A 8 -4.63 2.67 16.35
N HIS A 9 -3.65 2.05 17.00
CA HIS A 9 -3.67 0.62 17.27
C HIS A 9 -4.88 0.23 18.13
N GLU A 10 -5.45 -0.93 17.80
CA GLU A 10 -6.67 -1.43 18.40
C GLU A 10 -6.51 -1.69 19.90
N GLU A 11 -5.37 -2.26 20.30
CA GLU A 11 -4.98 -2.45 21.71
C GLU A 11 -4.93 -1.12 22.47
N SER A 12 -4.35 -0.08 21.88
CA SER A 12 -4.29 1.25 22.50
C SER A 12 -5.68 1.86 22.66
N LEU A 13 -6.55 1.71 21.66
CA LEU A 13 -7.93 2.18 21.72
C LEU A 13 -8.73 1.45 22.79
N GLN A 14 -8.51 0.14 22.93
CA GLN A 14 -9.13 -0.69 23.96
C GLN A 14 -8.66 -0.30 25.37
N CYS A 15 -7.36 -0.11 25.59
CA CYS A 15 -6.85 0.34 26.89
C CYS A 15 -7.42 1.72 27.30
N ILE A 16 -7.53 2.66 26.34
CA ILE A 16 -8.14 3.98 26.60
C ILE A 16 -9.63 3.81 26.96
N HIS A 17 -10.34 2.94 26.26
CA HIS A 17 -11.74 2.66 26.55
C HIS A 17 -11.94 2.05 27.95
N GLU A 18 -11.16 1.03 28.31
CA GLU A 18 -11.24 0.37 29.62
C GLU A 18 -10.93 1.34 30.76
N ALA A 19 -9.89 2.17 30.61
CA ALA A 19 -9.57 3.22 31.57
C ALA A 19 -10.70 4.25 31.71
N SER A 20 -11.22 4.75 30.58
CA SER A 20 -12.32 5.72 30.56
C SER A 20 -13.62 5.16 31.12
N ARG A 21 -13.92 3.88 30.87
CA ARG A 21 -15.09 3.16 31.39
C ARG A 21 -14.97 3.01 32.90
N ALA A 22 -13.83 2.57 33.40
CA ALA A 22 -13.60 2.42 34.83
C ALA A 22 -13.72 3.75 35.60
N GLU A 23 -13.16 4.83 35.05
CA GLU A 23 -13.29 6.18 35.61
C GLU A 23 -14.75 6.66 35.60
N SER A 24 -15.47 6.45 34.50
CA SER A 24 -16.88 6.86 34.37
C SER A 24 -17.79 6.11 35.34
N LEU A 25 -17.63 4.79 35.46
CA LEU A 25 -18.42 3.98 36.39
C LEU A 25 -18.12 4.33 37.85
N LYS A 26 -16.84 4.58 38.18
CA LYS A 26 -16.45 5.03 39.52
C LYS A 26 -17.06 6.40 39.86
N SER A 27 -16.95 7.38 38.94
CA SER A 27 -17.53 8.70 39.14
C SER A 27 -19.06 8.65 39.24
N PHE A 28 -19.70 7.73 38.52
CA PHE A 28 -21.15 7.56 38.58
C PHE A 28 -21.59 6.98 39.94
N ASP A 29 -20.86 5.99 40.47
CA ASP A 29 -21.14 5.39 41.78
C ASP A 29 -21.02 6.42 42.92
N GLU A 30 -19.99 7.27 42.88
CA GLU A 30 -19.76 8.33 43.88
C GLU A 30 -20.85 9.43 43.89
N GLN A 31 -21.51 9.66 42.75
CA GLN A 31 -22.47 10.76 42.57
C GLN A 31 -23.94 10.31 42.67
N HIS A 32 -24.21 9.01 42.75
CA HIS A 32 -25.57 8.49 42.67
C HIS A 32 -26.29 8.45 44.05
N PHE A 33 -27.50 9.02 44.12
CA PHE A 33 -28.36 8.97 45.31
C PHE A 33 -29.54 7.97 45.11
N GLY A 34 -29.63 6.95 45.97
CA GLY A 34 -30.79 6.05 46.07
C GLY A 34 -30.58 4.63 45.51
N ARG A 35 -30.72 3.60 46.38
CA ARG A 35 -30.36 2.18 46.12
C ARG A 35 -31.16 1.45 45.03
N HIS A 36 -32.43 1.79 44.80
CA HIS A 36 -33.30 1.01 43.92
C HIS A 36 -33.24 1.40 42.43
N HIS A 37 -33.03 2.68 42.11
CA HIS A 37 -32.81 3.14 40.73
C HIS A 37 -31.34 3.05 40.29
N ALA A 38 -30.41 2.91 41.24
CA ALA A 38 -28.96 2.84 40.99
C ALA A 38 -28.57 1.75 39.99
N LYS A 39 -29.05 0.51 40.20
CA LYS A 39 -28.62 -0.63 39.41
C LYS A 39 -28.98 -0.50 37.92
N LYS A 40 -30.22 -0.10 37.63
CA LYS A 40 -30.68 0.10 36.25
C LYS A 40 -29.94 1.25 35.56
N SER A 41 -29.68 2.34 36.27
CA SER A 41 -28.94 3.47 35.72
C SER A 41 -27.48 3.15 35.44
N VAL A 42 -26.82 2.35 36.29
CA VAL A 42 -25.46 1.83 36.04
C VAL A 42 -25.44 0.93 34.81
N GLU A 43 -26.40 -0.01 34.69
CA GLU A 43 -26.52 -0.89 33.51
C GLU A 43 -26.72 -0.08 32.22
N THR A 44 -27.60 0.94 32.24
CA THR A 44 -27.83 1.81 31.07
C THR A 44 -26.59 2.63 30.70
N LEU A 45 -25.86 3.16 31.69
CA LEU A 45 -24.62 3.90 31.43
C LEU A 45 -23.57 2.99 30.77
N ASP A 46 -23.45 1.76 31.25
CA ASP A 46 -22.49 0.80 30.71
C ASP A 46 -22.80 0.44 29.25
N GLU A 47 -24.07 0.18 28.94
CA GLU A 47 -24.55 -0.06 27.58
C GLU A 47 -24.26 1.12 26.64
N ASP A 48 -24.48 2.35 27.11
CA ASP A 48 -24.20 3.57 26.34
C ASP A 48 -22.69 3.75 26.09
N ILE A 49 -21.85 3.44 27.08
CA ILE A 49 -20.38 3.46 26.96
C ILE A 49 -19.92 2.43 25.93
N GLU A 50 -20.43 1.20 25.97
CA GLU A 50 -20.11 0.16 24.99
C GLU A 50 -20.56 0.55 23.57
N LYS A 51 -21.75 1.14 23.44
CA LYS A 51 -22.27 1.60 22.15
C LYS A 51 -21.40 2.71 21.56
N MET A 52 -20.95 3.64 22.40
CA MET A 52 -20.02 4.69 21.97
C MET A 52 -18.68 4.10 21.54
N PHE A 53 -18.16 3.10 22.26
CA PHE A 53 -16.92 2.42 21.89
C PHE A 53 -17.01 1.73 20.52
N LYS A 54 -18.13 1.05 20.22
CA LYS A 54 -18.37 0.46 18.88
C LYS A 54 -18.29 1.51 17.78
N ASN A 55 -18.83 2.71 18.00
CA ASN A 55 -18.74 3.81 17.05
C ASN A 55 -17.28 4.28 16.86
N PHE A 56 -16.50 4.38 17.94
CA PHE A 56 -15.08 4.72 17.86
C PHE A 56 -14.26 3.66 17.13
N MET A 57 -14.53 2.37 17.36
CA MET A 57 -13.90 1.26 16.65
C MET A 57 -14.18 1.33 15.15
N MET A 58 -15.44 1.55 14.77
CA MET A 58 -15.83 1.71 13.38
C MET A 58 -15.16 2.94 12.73
N ALA A 59 -15.12 4.07 13.44
CA ALA A 59 -14.43 5.26 12.97
C ALA A 59 -12.91 5.02 12.83
N ASN A 60 -12.30 4.29 13.76
CA ASN A 60 -10.88 3.94 13.72
C ASN A 60 -10.57 3.07 12.51
N GLN A 61 -11.38 2.04 12.27
CA GLN A 61 -11.26 1.16 11.11
C GLN A 61 -11.44 1.94 9.80
N TYR A 62 -12.42 2.83 9.73
CA TYR A 62 -12.63 3.67 8.56
C TYR A 62 -11.43 4.58 8.27
N GLN A 63 -10.93 5.30 9.27
CA GLN A 63 -9.77 6.20 9.09
C GLN A 63 -8.50 5.43 8.75
N SER A 64 -8.28 4.26 9.39
CA SER A 64 -7.16 3.38 9.08
C SER A 64 -7.24 2.88 7.63
N SER A 65 -8.42 2.46 7.19
CA SER A 65 -8.64 2.00 5.82
C SER A 65 -8.37 3.11 4.81
N LYS A 66 -8.92 4.31 5.05
CA LYS A 66 -8.74 5.48 4.19
C LYS A 66 -7.27 5.90 4.08
N LEU A 67 -6.54 5.91 5.20
CA LEU A 67 -5.12 6.25 5.24
C LEU A 67 -4.27 5.24 4.46
N CYS A 68 -4.43 3.94 4.75
CA CYS A 68 -3.64 2.90 4.13
C CYS A 68 -3.99 2.71 2.65
N GLU A 69 -5.25 2.93 2.26
CA GLU A 69 -5.68 2.97 0.86
C GLU A 69 -5.01 4.10 0.09
N ALA A 70 -5.00 5.32 0.64
CA ALA A 70 -4.35 6.46 -0.01
C ALA A 70 -2.85 6.22 -0.23
N LEU A 71 -2.17 5.60 0.74
CA LEU A 71 -0.75 5.22 0.63
C LEU A 71 -0.55 4.11 -0.42
N HIS A 72 -1.42 3.11 -0.43
CA HIS A 72 -1.39 2.03 -1.43
C HIS A 72 -1.55 2.58 -2.85
N THR A 73 -2.56 3.42 -3.10
CA THR A 73 -2.82 4.03 -4.40
C THR A 73 -1.65 4.90 -4.85
N LYS A 74 -1.08 5.71 -3.94
CA LYS A 74 0.11 6.52 -4.25
C LYS A 74 1.29 5.64 -4.68
N CYS A 75 1.47 4.49 -4.03
CA CYS A 75 2.50 3.53 -4.42
C CYS A 75 2.21 2.88 -5.77
N GLU A 76 0.97 2.51 -6.03
CA GLU A 76 0.54 1.99 -7.34
C GLU A 76 0.81 2.99 -8.46
N ASP A 77 0.41 4.24 -8.29
CA ASP A 77 0.66 5.32 -9.26
C ASP A 77 2.16 5.52 -9.55
N GLN A 78 3.01 5.45 -8.51
CA GLN A 78 4.45 5.53 -8.68
C GLN A 78 5.01 4.35 -9.49
N MET A 79 4.52 3.13 -9.24
CA MET A 79 4.96 1.95 -9.98
C MET A 79 4.49 1.97 -11.44
N ASP A 80 3.29 2.47 -11.70
CA ASP A 80 2.75 2.60 -13.06
C ASP A 80 3.50 3.65 -13.88
N GLN A 81 3.89 4.78 -13.26
CA GLN A 81 4.77 5.76 -13.90
C GLN A 81 6.11 5.15 -14.33
N LEU A 82 6.68 4.25 -13.53
CA LEU A 82 7.94 3.58 -13.85
C LEU A 82 7.81 2.60 -15.03
N GLN A 83 6.61 2.04 -15.26
CA GLN A 83 6.36 1.12 -16.39
C GLN A 83 6.28 1.85 -17.74
N VAL A 84 5.86 3.12 -17.77
CA VAL A 84 5.72 3.92 -19.00
C VAL A 84 7.05 4.56 -19.46
N LEU A 85 8.09 4.53 -18.61
CA LEU A 85 9.39 5.07 -18.97
C LEU A 85 9.99 4.38 -20.22
N ARG A 86 10.53 5.18 -21.14
CA ARG A 86 11.16 4.70 -22.40
C ARG A 86 12.22 3.62 -22.18
N LEU A 87 12.93 3.68 -21.06
CA LEU A 87 13.94 2.70 -20.65
C LEU A 87 13.49 2.03 -19.35
N PRO A 88 12.90 0.82 -19.44
CA PRO A 88 12.55 0.05 -18.25
C PRO A 88 13.84 -0.34 -17.51
N SER A 89 14.00 0.16 -16.27
CA SER A 89 15.11 -0.20 -15.38
C SER A 89 14.61 -0.97 -14.16
N MET A 90 15.06 -2.23 -14.00
CA MET A 90 14.79 -3.05 -12.82
C MET A 90 15.31 -2.40 -11.53
N ALA A 91 16.43 -1.68 -11.59
CA ALA A 91 16.99 -0.99 -10.45
C ALA A 91 16.06 0.12 -9.95
N LYS A 92 15.49 0.92 -10.88
CA LYS A 92 14.51 1.96 -10.53
C LYS A 92 13.23 1.36 -9.97
N PHE A 93 12.73 0.28 -10.56
CA PHE A 93 11.57 -0.45 -10.05
C PHE A 93 11.78 -0.94 -8.61
N ASN A 94 12.91 -1.60 -8.34
CA ASN A 94 13.23 -2.11 -7.00
C ASN A 94 13.44 -0.98 -5.98
N ALA A 95 14.05 0.14 -6.39
CA ALA A 95 14.22 1.30 -5.52
C ALA A 95 12.88 1.94 -5.15
N GLY A 96 11.98 2.13 -6.12
CA GLY A 96 10.62 2.63 -5.89
C GLY A 96 9.84 1.70 -4.95
N PHE A 97 9.95 0.39 -5.15
CA PHE A 97 9.34 -0.60 -4.25
C PHE A 97 9.85 -0.48 -2.80
N LEU A 98 11.17 -0.39 -2.60
CA LEU A 98 11.75 -0.28 -1.27
C LEU A 98 11.27 1.00 -0.56
N GLN A 99 11.24 2.11 -1.29
CA GLN A 99 10.73 3.39 -0.79
C GLN A 99 9.26 3.29 -0.37
N CYS A 100 8.44 2.67 -1.21
CA CYS A 100 7.01 2.44 -0.94
C CYS A 100 6.80 1.57 0.30
N ASN A 101 7.52 0.46 0.41
CA ASN A 101 7.40 -0.44 1.54
C ASN A 101 7.79 0.26 2.86
N GLN A 102 8.86 1.08 2.83
CA GLN A 102 9.28 1.85 4.01
C GLN A 102 8.30 2.96 4.40
N SER A 103 7.78 3.72 3.43
CA SER A 103 6.78 4.76 3.68
C SER A 103 5.48 4.16 4.18
N PHE A 104 4.99 3.10 3.53
CA PHE A 104 3.78 2.39 3.94
C PHE A 104 3.91 1.85 5.37
N GLY A 105 5.02 1.18 5.70
CA GLY A 105 5.22 0.60 7.03
C GLY A 105 5.24 1.62 8.16
N LYS A 106 5.67 2.86 7.88
CA LYS A 106 5.74 3.98 8.84
C LYS A 106 4.42 4.75 8.94
N GLU A 107 3.76 4.99 7.82
CA GLU A 107 2.60 5.90 7.75
C GLU A 107 1.26 5.19 7.89
N CYS A 108 1.13 3.92 7.47
CA CYS A 108 -0.10 3.15 7.65
C CYS A 108 -0.18 2.59 9.08
N VAL A 109 -1.22 3.04 9.81
CA VAL A 109 -1.48 2.71 11.22
C VAL A 109 -2.93 2.26 11.40
N GLY A 110 -3.16 1.38 12.37
CA GLY A 110 -4.48 0.90 12.76
C GLY A 110 -4.83 -0.49 12.21
N PRO A 111 -6.09 -0.93 12.39
CA PRO A 111 -6.51 -2.32 12.15
C PRO A 111 -6.42 -2.74 10.68
N SER A 112 -6.47 -1.81 9.74
CA SER A 112 -6.46 -2.13 8.31
C SER A 112 -5.07 -2.39 7.74
N LYS A 113 -4.00 -2.19 8.54
CA LYS A 113 -2.62 -2.30 8.08
C LYS A 113 -2.30 -3.65 7.44
N THR A 114 -2.56 -4.74 8.16
CA THR A 114 -2.22 -6.11 7.72
C THR A 114 -2.91 -6.49 6.40
N ILE A 115 -4.17 -6.05 6.23
CA ILE A 115 -4.94 -6.27 4.99
C ILE A 115 -4.26 -5.56 3.82
N TYR A 116 -3.86 -4.30 4.00
CA TYR A 116 -3.23 -3.52 2.94
C TYR A 116 -1.77 -3.95 2.68
N GLU A 117 -1.03 -4.44 3.68
CA GLU A 117 0.29 -5.04 3.47
C GLU A 117 0.21 -6.25 2.53
N GLN A 118 -0.76 -7.15 2.74
CA GLN A 118 -0.97 -8.29 1.86
C GLN A 118 -1.38 -7.86 0.44
N ARG A 119 -2.26 -6.86 0.31
CA ARG A 119 -2.65 -6.30 -0.99
C ARG A 119 -1.46 -5.69 -1.72
N MET A 120 -0.62 -4.95 -1.01
CA MET A 120 0.58 -4.33 -1.56
C MET A 120 1.56 -5.39 -2.09
N VAL A 121 1.89 -6.42 -1.30
CA VAL A 121 2.77 -7.52 -1.76
C VAL A 121 2.21 -8.20 -3.02
N LYS A 122 0.90 -8.44 -3.08
CA LYS A 122 0.24 -9.03 -4.25
C LYS A 122 0.30 -8.12 -5.48
N MET A 123 -0.01 -6.83 -5.33
CA MET A 123 0.06 -5.84 -6.41
C MET A 123 1.49 -5.75 -6.95
N MET A 124 2.48 -5.70 -6.07
CA MET A 124 3.90 -5.61 -6.44
C MET A 124 4.38 -6.86 -7.19
N GLY A 125 3.96 -8.05 -6.76
CA GLY A 125 4.25 -9.29 -7.48
C GLY A 125 3.71 -9.28 -8.91
N LYS A 126 2.50 -8.73 -9.11
CA LYS A 126 1.91 -8.57 -10.45
C LYS A 126 2.64 -7.52 -11.29
N SER A 127 2.92 -6.34 -10.73
CA SER A 127 3.61 -5.27 -11.46
C SER A 127 5.01 -5.72 -11.92
N LYS A 128 5.75 -6.43 -11.06
CA LYS A 128 7.07 -6.98 -11.39
C LYS A 128 7.01 -8.00 -12.54
N SER A 129 6.05 -8.92 -12.52
CA SER A 129 5.94 -9.93 -13.58
C SER A 129 5.55 -9.31 -14.92
N SER A 130 4.61 -8.36 -14.93
CA SER A 130 4.27 -7.56 -16.11
C SER A 130 5.48 -6.82 -16.68
N PHE A 131 6.27 -6.19 -15.81
CA PHE A 131 7.45 -5.45 -16.22
C PHE A 131 8.54 -6.34 -16.84
N ILE A 132 8.82 -7.52 -16.24
CA ILE A 132 9.79 -8.49 -16.80
C ILE A 132 9.32 -8.98 -18.18
N LYS A 133 8.03 -9.24 -18.34
CA LYS A 133 7.46 -9.71 -19.62
C LYS A 133 7.64 -8.67 -20.73
N GLU A 134 7.26 -7.42 -20.47
CA GLU A 134 7.39 -6.31 -21.42
C GLU A 134 8.86 -6.04 -21.78
N TYR A 135 9.74 -6.05 -20.78
CA TYR A 135 11.19 -5.87 -20.95
C TYR A 135 11.77 -6.94 -21.89
N ASN A 136 11.50 -8.22 -21.63
CA ASN A 136 12.02 -9.32 -22.43
C ASN A 136 11.49 -9.29 -23.86
N HIS A 137 10.21 -8.94 -24.04
CA HIS A 137 9.60 -8.84 -25.36
C HIS A 137 10.29 -7.76 -26.21
N ARG A 138 10.54 -6.57 -25.64
CA ARG A 138 11.26 -5.48 -26.33
C ARG A 138 12.70 -5.84 -26.65
N LEU A 139 13.40 -6.46 -25.71
CA LEU A 139 14.77 -6.90 -25.89
C LEU A 139 14.88 -7.91 -27.03
N PHE A 140 13.99 -8.92 -27.06
CA PHE A 140 13.98 -9.93 -28.09
C PHE A 140 13.68 -9.34 -29.48
N ASN A 141 12.68 -8.46 -29.58
CA ASN A 141 12.38 -7.79 -30.86
C ASN A 141 13.57 -6.97 -31.39
N TRP A 142 14.25 -6.21 -30.53
CA TRP A 142 15.44 -5.46 -30.94
C TRP A 142 16.60 -6.37 -31.35
N LEU A 143 16.80 -7.48 -30.64
CA LEU A 143 17.83 -8.46 -30.97
C LEU A 143 17.57 -9.12 -32.33
N VAL A 144 16.32 -9.49 -32.63
CA VAL A 144 15.92 -10.04 -33.93
C VAL A 144 16.07 -9.01 -35.06
N ALA A 145 15.65 -7.76 -34.83
CA ALA A 145 15.82 -6.71 -35.82
C ALA A 145 17.32 -6.47 -36.13
N PHE A 146 18.15 -6.40 -35.09
CA PHE A 146 19.58 -6.17 -35.24
C PHE A 146 20.28 -7.33 -35.98
N SER A 147 19.92 -8.58 -35.68
CA SER A 147 20.50 -9.74 -36.36
C SER A 147 20.16 -9.77 -37.86
N LEU A 148 18.91 -9.46 -38.23
CA LEU A 148 18.50 -9.35 -39.63
C LEU A 148 19.26 -8.23 -40.38
N VAL A 149 19.42 -7.07 -39.74
CA VAL A 149 20.18 -5.94 -40.31
C VAL A 149 21.64 -6.32 -40.53
N MET A 150 22.28 -6.97 -39.55
CA MET A 150 23.69 -7.40 -39.68
C MET A 150 23.88 -8.42 -40.80
N VAL A 151 22.93 -9.34 -41.02
CA VAL A 151 22.98 -10.30 -42.14
C VAL A 151 22.86 -9.57 -43.49
N ILE A 152 21.96 -8.60 -43.60
CA ILE A 152 21.80 -7.77 -44.80
C ILE A 152 23.08 -6.99 -45.06
N VAL A 153 23.57 -6.23 -44.09
CA VAL A 153 24.80 -5.43 -44.20
C VAL A 153 26.00 -6.30 -44.53
N GLY A 154 26.18 -7.44 -43.85
CA GLY A 154 27.25 -8.39 -44.15
C GLY A 154 27.20 -8.91 -45.59
N ARG A 155 26.02 -9.25 -46.10
CA ARG A 155 25.86 -9.65 -47.51
C ARG A 155 26.16 -8.52 -48.49
N PHE A 156 25.79 -7.28 -48.19
CA PHE A 156 26.02 -6.15 -49.09
C PHE A 156 27.47 -5.66 -49.06
N ILE A 157 28.11 -5.56 -47.89
CA ILE A 157 29.50 -5.10 -47.75
C ILE A 157 30.47 -6.13 -48.33
N ILE A 158 30.34 -7.42 -47.98
CA ILE A 158 31.22 -8.48 -48.51
C ILE A 158 31.06 -8.61 -50.04
N LYS A 159 29.84 -8.39 -50.57
CA LYS A 159 29.59 -8.45 -52.01
C LYS A 159 30.13 -7.23 -52.76
N PHE A 160 30.12 -6.04 -52.16
CA PHE A 160 30.77 -4.86 -52.75
C PHE A 160 32.29 -5.00 -52.79
N GLU A 161 32.92 -5.62 -51.79
CA GLU A 161 34.38 -5.81 -51.76
C GLU A 161 34.86 -6.94 -52.71
N SER A 162 33.97 -7.85 -53.11
CA SER A 162 34.27 -8.95 -54.04
C SER A 162 33.82 -8.70 -55.48
N THR A 163 33.29 -7.51 -55.80
CA THR A 163 32.99 -7.13 -57.19
C THR A 163 34.15 -6.30 -57.75
N PRO A 164 35.02 -6.86 -58.61
CA PRO A 164 36.14 -6.12 -59.17
C PRO A 164 35.59 -4.97 -60.01
N THR A 165 36.10 -3.78 -59.73
CA THR A 165 35.93 -2.57 -60.52
C THR A 165 36.35 -2.88 -61.96
N ARG A 166 35.41 -3.20 -62.85
CA ARG A 166 35.63 -3.10 -64.30
C ARG A 166 35.57 -1.61 -64.65
N LEU A 167 36.70 -0.96 -64.48
CA LEU A 167 37.03 0.30 -65.14
C LEU A 167 37.31 -0.03 -66.61
N VAL A 168 36.63 0.74 -67.48
CA VAL A 168 36.75 0.83 -68.95
C VAL A 168 36.10 -0.30 -69.76
#